data_AF-A0A9D9LE24-F1
#
_entry.id   AF-A0A9D9LE24-F1
#
_cell.length_a   1.000
_cell.length_b   1.000
_cell.length_c   1.000
_cell.angle_alpha   90.00
_cell.angle_beta   90.00
_cell.angle_gamma   90.00
#
_symmetry.space_group_name_H-M   'P 1'
#
loop_
_entity.id
_entity.type
_entity.pdbx_description
1 polymer ?
#
loop_
_entity_poly.entity_id
_entity_poly.type
_entity_poly.pdbx_seq_one_letter_code
_entity_poly.pdbx_strand_id
1 'polypeptide(L)' 'CPKIQEDVVFGRYMDARASRENLAAFQRELGYAKCALPAGIAARLAAEIIIESMEGARAA' A
#
# COMPACT_ATOMS: atom_id res chain seq x y z
N CYS A 1 3.01 9.51 -1.53
CA CYS A 1 3.98 8.61 -0.87
C CYS A 1 4.42 9.07 0.51
N PRO A 2 4.87 10.32 0.76
CA PRO A 2 5.58 10.66 2.00
C PRO A 2 4.83 10.27 3.30
N LYS A 3 3.61 10.77 3.50
CA LYS A 3 2.80 10.41 4.68
C LYS A 3 2.52 8.91 4.80
N ILE A 4 2.17 8.24 3.71
CA ILE A 4 1.93 6.79 3.74
C ILE A 4 3.20 6.02 4.10
N GLN A 5 4.36 6.47 3.63
CA GLN A 5 5.65 5.88 3.99
C GLN A 5 5.99 6.07 5.47
N GLU A 6 5.74 7.27 5.98
CA GLU A 6 5.96 7.61 7.39
C GLU A 6 4.98 6.87 8.31
N ASP A 7 3.68 6.93 8.02
CA ASP A 7 2.63 6.49 8.92
C ASP A 7 2.33 4.98 8.82
N VAL A 8 2.57 4.35 7.66
CA VAL A 8 2.08 2.99 7.36
C VAL A 8 3.20 2.02 6.96
N VAL A 9 4.13 2.44 6.11
CA VAL A 9 5.02 1.48 5.42
C VAL A 9 6.37 1.29 6.12
N PHE A 10 7.04 2.38 6.52
CA PHE A 10 8.42 2.36 6.99
C PHE A 10 8.65 3.04 8.35
N GLY A 11 7.70 3.83 8.88
CA GLY A 11 7.93 4.64 10.07
C GLY A 11 8.78 5.90 9.80
N ARG A 12 9.16 6.14 8.54
CA ARG A 12 9.96 7.29 8.09
C ARG A 12 9.81 7.51 6.59
N TYR A 13 10.09 8.72 6.13
CA TYR A 13 10.18 8.98 4.70
C TYR A 13 11.41 8.29 4.09
N MET A 14 11.22 7.67 2.92
CA MET A 14 12.29 6.98 2.21
C MET A 14 12.18 7.23 0.69
N ASP A 15 12.93 8.22 0.22
CA ASP A 15 13.04 8.52 -1.20
C ASP A 15 14.12 7.68 -1.88
N ALA A 16 13.71 6.57 -2.51
CA ALA A 16 14.59 5.69 -3.26
C ALA A 16 15.30 6.36 -4.46
N ARG A 17 14.83 7.52 -4.91
CA ARG A 17 15.39 8.25 -6.07
C ARG A 17 16.37 9.35 -5.66
N ALA A 18 16.47 9.67 -4.37
CA ALA A 18 17.34 10.74 -3.90
C ALA A 18 18.84 10.40 -4.02
N SER A 19 19.23 9.14 -3.83
CA SER A 19 20.63 8.70 -3.95
C SER A 19 20.74 7.18 -4.11
N ARG A 20 21.94 6.67 -4.47
CA ARG A 20 22.20 5.23 -4.49
C ARG A 20 22.12 4.60 -3.09
N GLU A 21 22.53 5.33 -2.07
CA GLU A 21 22.44 4.88 -0.68
C GLU A 21 20.98 4.72 -0.25
N ASN A 22 20.12 5.69 -0.60
CA ASN A 22 18.69 5.59 -0.34
C ASN A 22 18.05 4.44 -1.12
N LEU A 23 18.43 4.22 -2.39
CA LEU A 23 17.95 3.07 -3.16
C LEU A 23 18.35 1.75 -2.49
N ALA A 24 19.59 1.64 -2.00
CA ALA A 24 20.06 0.45 -1.29
C ALA A 24 19.31 0.25 0.04
N ALA A 25 19.03 1.32 0.80
CA ALA A 25 18.19 1.25 1.99
C ALA A 25 16.76 0.81 1.65
N PHE A 26 16.18 1.34 0.58
CA PHE A 26 14.84 0.98 0.10
C PHE A 26 14.75 -0.48 -0.32
N GLN A 27 15.77 -1.00 -1.03
CA GLN A 27 15.83 -2.41 -1.41
C GLN A 27 15.99 -3.33 -0.19
N ARG A 28 16.85 -2.96 0.77
CA ARG A 28 17.05 -3.70 2.02
C ARG A 28 15.76 -3.80 2.85
N GLU A 29 14.96 -2.74 2.84
CA GLU A 29 13.66 -2.68 3.49
C GLU A 29 12.52 -3.34 2.70
N LEU A 30 12.82 -4.02 1.58
CA LEU A 30 11.83 -4.61 0.67
C LEU A 30 10.80 -3.59 0.18
N GLY A 31 11.24 -2.36 -0.10
CA GLY A 31 10.37 -1.22 -0.32
C GLY A 31 9.37 -1.39 -1.46
N TYR A 32 9.72 -2.12 -2.53
CA TYR A 32 8.77 -2.43 -3.61
C TYR A 32 7.60 -3.29 -3.14
N ALA A 33 7.88 -4.36 -2.38
CA ALA A 33 6.85 -5.23 -1.84
C ALA A 33 6.01 -4.51 -0.79
N LYS A 34 6.65 -3.80 0.16
CA LYS A 34 5.95 -3.07 1.21
C LYS A 34 5.07 -1.94 0.65
N CYS A 35 5.53 -1.19 -0.35
CA CYS A 35 4.72 -0.13 -0.97
C CYS A 35 3.56 -0.66 -1.82
N ALA A 36 3.67 -1.86 -2.41
CA ALA A 36 2.58 -2.47 -3.18
C ALA A 36 1.45 -3.01 -2.29
N LEU A 37 1.77 -3.40 -1.05
CA LEU A 37 0.86 -4.11 -0.16
C LEU A 37 -0.40 -3.30 0.21
N PRO A 38 -0.33 -2.01 0.63
CA PRO A 38 -1.52 -1.23 0.96
C PRO A 38 -2.51 -1.11 -0.20
N ALA A 39 -2.01 -0.96 -1.43
CA ALA A 39 -2.85 -0.87 -2.61
C ALA A 39 -3.59 -2.19 -2.87
N GLY A 40 -2.89 -3.33 -2.76
CA GLY A 40 -3.50 -4.66 -2.92
C GLY A 40 -4.55 -4.95 -1.85
N ILE A 41 -4.26 -4.62 -0.58
CA ILE A 41 -5.22 -4.76 0.53
C ILE A 41 -6.46 -3.89 0.29
N ALA A 42 -6.26 -2.61 -0.05
CA ALA A 42 -7.37 -1.70 -0.31
C ALA A 42 -8.24 -2.17 -1.48
N ALA A 43 -7.63 -2.69 -2.55
CA ALA A 43 -8.35 -3.23 -3.69
C ALA A 43 -9.22 -4.44 -3.29
N ARG A 44 -8.68 -5.35 -2.47
CA ARG A 44 -9.44 -6.48 -1.93
C ARG A 44 -10.62 -6.01 -1.07
N LEU A 45 -10.37 -5.11 -0.10
CA LEU A 45 -11.42 -4.60 0.79
C LEU A 45 -12.53 -3.90 -0.01
N ALA A 46 -12.16 -3.09 -1.00
CA ALA A 46 -13.13 -2.44 -1.87
C ALA A 46 -13.96 -3.46 -2.66
N ALA A 47 -13.35 -4.53 -3.17
CA ALA A 47 -14.06 -5.59 -3.86
C ALA A 47 -15.05 -6.31 -2.93
N GLU A 48 -14.65 -6.62 -1.69
CA GLU A 48 -15.53 -7.23 -0.68
C GLU A 48 -16.76 -6.35 -0.41
N ILE A 49 -16.57 -5.05 -0.17
CA ILE A 49 -17.67 -4.09 0.06
C ILE A 49 -18.63 -4.02 -1.14
N ILE A 50 -18.10 -3.98 -2.36
CA ILE A 50 -18.90 -3.92 -3.59
C ILE A 50 -19.74 -5.19 -3.75
N ILE A 51 -19.14 -6.36 -3.54
CA ILE A 51 -19.83 -7.65 -3.66
C ILE A 51 -20.95 -7.74 -2.62
N GLU A 52 -20.67 -7.44 -1.35
CA GLU A 52 -21.67 -7.43 -0.27
C GLU A 52 -22.83 -6.46 -0.58
N SER A 53 -22.52 -5.28 -1.14
CA SER A 53 -23.53 -4.30 -1.54
C SER A 53 -24.42 -4.80 -2.68
N MET A 54 -23.84 -5.52 -3.65
CA MET A 54 -24.59 -6.11 -4.77
C MET A 54 -25.46 -7.27 -4.31
N GLU A 55 -24.99 -8.10 -3.39
CA GLU A 55 -25.76 -9.20 -2.81
C GLU A 55 -26.94 -8.68 -1.99
N GLY A 56 -26.72 -7.65 -1.16
CA GLY A 56 -27.80 -6.98 -0.41
C GLY A 56 -28.85 -6.36 -1.33
N ALA A 57 -28.44 -5.71 -2.42
CA ALA A 57 -29.36 -5.13 -3.41
C ALA A 57 -30.17 -6.18 -4.19
N ARG A 58 -29.66 -7.41 -4.34
CA ARG A 58 -30.37 -8.52 -5.00
C ARG A 58 -31.38 -9.22 -4.10
N ALA A 59 -31.19 -9.12 -2.78
CA ALA A 59 -32.07 -9.75 -1.79
C ALA A 59 -33.24 -8.86 -1.36
N ALA A 60 -33.26 -7.58 -1.79
CA ALA A 60 -34.32 -6.60 -1.56
C ALA A 60 -35.29 -6.54 -2.76
#